data_AF-A0A5C5FPJ9-F1
#
_entry.id   AF-A0A5C5FPJ9-F1
#
_cell.length_a   1.000
_cell.length_b   1.000
_cell.length_c   1.000
_cell.angle_alpha   90.00
_cell.angle_beta   90.00
_cell.angle_gamma   90.00
#
_symmetry.space_group_name_H-M   'P 1'
#
loop_
_entity.id
_entity.type
_entity.pdbx_description
1 polymer ?
#
loop_
_entity_poly.entity_id
_entity_poly.type
_entity_poly.pdbx_seq_one_letter_code
_entity_poly.pdbx_strand_id
1 'polypeptide(L)'
;MLNNDGWLDSMHPGPSHKRPRRRPLPTAPCLCRTLPPLAYLDTKAQAQATMARKERILADSLATALDSQLDAAAPPPPPPERTPSSSSASGGFLASLTGQKRGTGLDKKGGYEPYQVLRAIERRDLMLLNDIKMHSFDLLVSGSPLPLVYAMRLGKSHHDIQVFLVGAMSRRVNDTTDDELALMEPSTKATLRALRANLKIATSASLSGPDGDTSLLSSFLQIIVMLEGTKFLHSATQTLSLALRTPLAAKPVATAQALMLKWVSRELRDKQVASVDEYLANGTGDLVLLGLWSVAQDQVGREAEEVPLYFFARDDRIQKAVEERLSLLRRTSPSSLARMSKPLRAQLDTALEVLDQRSLNGRERIERLRRALDEGKKEGARGDGVGTAGRG
;
A
#
# COMPACT_ATOMS: atom_id res chain seq x y z
N MET A 1 38.86 -12.46 38.57
CA MET A 1 40.16 -12.00 39.08
C MET A 1 40.94 -11.47 37.88
N LEU A 2 41.00 -10.14 37.72
CA LEU A 2 41.77 -9.49 36.65
C LEU A 2 42.80 -8.58 37.33
N ASN A 3 44.06 -8.87 36.99
CA ASN A 3 45.27 -8.34 37.59
C ASN A 3 45.56 -6.97 36.95
N ASN A 4 45.60 -5.90 37.75
CA ASN A 4 45.68 -4.51 37.27
C ASN A 4 46.89 -3.75 37.86
N ASP A 5 47.97 -4.46 38.16
CA ASP A 5 49.20 -3.90 38.73
C ASP A 5 50.27 -3.72 37.64
N GLY A 6 50.31 -2.54 37.03
CA GLY A 6 51.41 -2.23 36.10
C GLY A 6 51.45 -0.84 35.47
N TRP A 7 50.54 0.08 35.81
CA TRP A 7 50.45 1.38 35.09
C TRP A 7 50.89 2.62 35.87
N LEU A 8 51.42 2.48 37.09
CA LEU A 8 51.73 3.63 37.95
C LEU A 8 53.20 4.04 38.06
N ASP A 9 54.14 3.33 37.42
CA ASP A 9 55.59 3.53 37.69
C ASP A 9 56.39 4.24 36.58
N SER A 10 55.74 4.95 35.65
CA SER A 10 56.42 5.63 34.53
C SER A 10 56.33 7.16 34.53
N MET A 11 56.17 7.80 35.69
CA MET A 11 56.27 9.27 35.81
C MET A 11 57.57 9.73 36.46
N HIS A 12 58.65 9.71 35.67
CA HIS A 12 59.85 10.48 35.97
C HIS A 12 59.59 12.00 35.83
N PRO A 13 60.08 12.85 36.74
CA PRO A 13 59.96 14.30 36.63
C PRO A 13 60.97 14.86 35.63
N GLY A 14 60.50 15.24 34.44
CA GLY A 14 61.29 15.99 33.45
C GLY A 14 61.49 17.46 33.85
N PRO A 15 62.52 18.13 33.29
CA PRO A 15 62.93 19.49 33.66
C PRO A 15 61.85 20.54 33.39
N SER A 16 61.81 21.54 34.28
CA SER A 16 60.74 22.52 34.44
C SER A 16 60.41 23.31 33.16
N HIS A 17 59.39 22.86 32.43
CA HIS A 17 58.72 23.70 31.44
C HIS A 17 57.84 24.72 32.17
N LYS A 18 58.20 26.01 32.03
CA LYS A 18 57.40 27.14 32.49
C LYS A 18 56.01 27.06 31.85
N ARG A 19 55.00 26.64 32.63
CA ARG A 19 53.61 26.55 32.18
C ARG A 19 53.17 27.94 31.68
N PRO A 20 52.56 28.06 30.49
CA PRO A 20 52.00 29.32 30.05
C PRO A 20 50.96 29.77 31.08
N ARG A 21 51.13 30.98 31.61
CA ARG A 21 50.16 31.61 32.53
C ARG A 21 48.82 31.68 31.82
N ARG A 22 47.90 30.76 32.15
CA ARG A 22 46.51 30.85 31.71
C ARG A 22 45.96 32.17 32.24
N ARG A 23 45.41 33.00 31.34
CA ARG A 23 44.70 34.21 31.76
C ARG A 23 43.61 33.81 32.75
N PRO A 24 43.47 34.50 33.89
CA PRO A 24 42.39 34.24 34.82
C PRO A 24 41.06 34.33 34.07
N LEU A 25 40.26 33.28 34.15
CA LEU A 25 38.89 33.29 33.64
C LEU A 25 38.16 34.46 34.34
N PRO A 26 37.41 35.29 33.59
CA PRO A 26 36.67 36.39 34.18
C PRO A 26 35.79 35.86 35.33
N THR A 27 35.99 36.38 36.53
CA THR A 27 35.31 35.97 37.77
C THR A 27 33.86 36.46 37.86
N ALA A 28 33.32 37.02 36.77
CA ALA A 28 31.89 37.27 36.69
C ALA A 28 31.21 35.92 36.42
N PRO A 29 30.38 35.39 37.35
CA PRO A 29 29.51 34.27 37.02
C PRO A 29 28.59 34.77 35.92
N CYS A 30 28.89 34.46 34.67
CA CYS A 30 27.90 34.54 33.62
C CYS A 30 26.81 33.58 34.07
N LEU A 31 25.67 34.13 34.51
CA LEU A 31 24.46 33.38 34.76
C LEU A 31 24.22 32.57 33.49
N CYS A 32 24.56 31.28 33.55
CA CYS A 32 24.15 30.31 32.56
C CYS A 32 22.65 30.55 32.41
N ARG A 33 22.26 31.04 31.23
CA ARG A 33 20.90 31.32 30.80
C ARG A 33 19.95 30.39 31.57
N THR A 34 19.00 30.94 32.31
CA THR A 34 18.11 30.19 33.21
C THR A 34 17.66 28.90 32.52
N LEU A 35 17.91 27.76 33.17
CA LEU A 35 17.56 26.47 32.61
C LEU A 35 16.08 26.46 32.19
N PRO A 36 15.73 25.84 31.04
CA PRO A 36 14.34 25.72 30.65
C PRO A 36 13.51 25.10 31.78
N PRO A 37 12.24 25.52 31.96
CA PRO A 37 11.35 24.90 32.93
C PRO A 37 11.26 23.39 32.72
N LEU A 38 11.13 22.61 33.80
CA LEU A 38 11.04 21.15 33.73
C LEU A 38 9.94 20.67 32.77
N ALA A 39 8.78 21.34 32.79
CA ALA A 39 7.66 21.04 31.89
C ALA A 39 8.02 21.16 30.40
N TYR A 40 8.89 22.11 30.03
CA TYR A 40 9.38 22.21 28.65
C TYR A 40 10.28 21.03 28.29
N LEU A 41 11.17 20.61 29.21
CA LEU A 41 12.03 19.45 29.02
C LEU A 41 11.20 18.17 28.90
N ASP A 42 10.18 17.99 29.73
CA ASP A 42 9.27 16.85 29.69
C ASP A 42 8.49 16.80 28.37
N THR A 43 7.95 17.95 27.92
CA THR A 43 7.25 18.04 26.64
C THR A 43 8.17 17.68 25.48
N LYS A 44 9.42 18.16 25.51
CA LYS A 44 10.42 17.86 24.47
C LYS A 44 10.90 16.41 24.53
N ALA A 45 11.06 15.85 25.74
CA ALA A 45 11.43 14.45 25.95
C ALA A 45 10.32 13.51 25.47
N GLN A 46 9.04 13.81 25.76
CA GLN A 46 7.89 13.07 25.24
C GLN A 46 7.82 13.17 23.71
N ALA A 47 7.99 14.36 23.14
CA ALA A 47 8.05 14.53 21.69
C ALA A 47 9.18 13.70 21.05
N GLN A 48 10.38 13.71 21.63
CA GLN A 48 11.50 12.88 21.17
C GLN A 48 11.24 11.38 21.34
N ALA A 49 10.66 10.95 22.46
CA ALA A 49 10.33 9.55 22.70
C ALA A 49 9.29 9.03 21.70
N THR A 50 8.26 9.84 21.37
CA THR A 50 7.29 9.47 20.33
C THR A 50 7.93 9.40 18.95
N MET A 51 8.84 10.32 18.60
CA MET A 51 9.60 10.25 17.35
C MET A 51 10.49 9.01 17.30
N ALA A 52 11.26 8.72 18.35
CA ALA A 52 12.12 7.53 18.41
C ALA A 52 11.32 6.22 18.32
N ARG A 53 10.13 6.17 18.95
CA ARG A 53 9.23 5.02 18.80
C ARG A 53 8.73 4.86 17.37
N LYS A 54 8.36 5.96 16.70
CA LYS A 54 7.98 5.94 15.28
C LYS A 54 9.15 5.48 14.40
N GLU A 55 10.36 5.96 14.66
CA GLU A 55 11.55 5.54 13.90
C GLU A 55 11.84 4.05 14.06
N ARG A 56 11.72 3.51 15.28
CA ARG A 56 11.90 2.08 15.52
C ARG A 56 10.87 1.23 14.77
N ILE A 57 9.59 1.62 14.83
CA ILE A 57 8.54 0.91 14.08
C ILE A 57 8.83 0.96 12.58
N LEU A 58 9.23 2.12 12.03
CA LEU A 58 9.58 2.24 10.61
C LEU A 58 10.78 1.36 10.23
N ALA A 59 11.80 1.27 11.09
CA ALA A 59 12.96 0.41 10.86
C ALA A 59 12.57 -1.07 10.88
N ASP A 60 11.74 -1.49 11.84
CA ASP A 60 11.24 -2.86 11.95
C ASP A 60 10.34 -3.23 10.76
N SER A 61 9.47 -2.31 10.32
CA SER A 61 8.64 -2.49 9.12
C SER A 61 9.47 -2.55 7.84
N LEU A 62 10.57 -1.79 7.74
CA LEU A 62 11.48 -1.83 6.60
C LEU A 62 12.21 -3.17 6.54
N ALA A 63 12.71 -3.67 7.68
CA ALA A 63 13.31 -5.01 7.77
C ALA A 63 12.32 -6.12 7.35
N THR A 64 11.09 -6.05 7.88
CA THR A 64 10.03 -7.03 7.55
C THR A 64 9.57 -6.96 6.09
N ALA A 65 9.53 -5.75 5.52
CA ALA A 65 9.16 -5.56 4.13
C ALA A 65 10.19 -6.15 3.15
N LEU A 66 11.48 -6.14 3.53
CA LEU A 66 12.56 -6.75 2.76
C LEU A 66 12.61 -8.28 2.92
N ASP A 67 12.25 -8.81 4.09
CA ASP A 67 12.25 -10.26 4.39
C ASP A 67 11.05 -11.03 3.82
N SER A 68 10.00 -10.34 3.37
CA SER A 68 8.85 -10.95 2.68
C SER A 68 9.29 -11.46 1.31
N GLN A 69 9.97 -12.62 1.27
CA GLN A 69 10.40 -13.33 0.08
C GLN A 69 9.27 -13.37 -0.97
N LEU A 70 9.47 -12.61 -2.04
CA LEU A 70 8.97 -13.03 -3.35
C LEU A 70 9.80 -14.24 -3.72
N ASP A 71 9.17 -15.41 -3.85
CA ASP A 71 9.76 -16.59 -4.50
C ASP A 71 10.34 -16.19 -5.86
N ALA A 72 11.60 -15.77 -5.85
CA ALA A 72 12.44 -15.60 -7.01
C ALA A 72 13.30 -16.85 -7.07
N ALA A 73 12.89 -17.80 -7.91
CA ALA A 73 13.85 -18.74 -8.45
C ALA A 73 15.05 -17.94 -8.98
N ALA A 74 16.26 -18.34 -8.60
CA ALA A 74 17.49 -17.66 -9.00
C ALA A 74 17.53 -17.52 -10.53
N PRO A 75 17.83 -16.32 -11.07
CA PRO A 75 17.97 -16.17 -12.51
C PRO A 75 19.12 -17.07 -13.00
N PRO A 76 18.96 -17.73 -14.17
CA PRO A 76 20.06 -18.48 -14.77
C PRO A 76 21.24 -17.54 -15.07
N PRO A 77 22.49 -18.03 -14.97
CA PRO A 77 23.67 -17.20 -15.18
C PRO A 77 23.69 -16.59 -16.59
N PRO A 78 24.16 -15.34 -16.74
CA PRO A 78 24.17 -14.66 -18.03
C PRO A 78 25.13 -15.34 -19.02
N PRO A 79 24.79 -15.43 -20.33
CA PRO A 79 25.71 -15.88 -21.36
C PRO A 79 26.85 -14.85 -21.57
N PRO A 80 28.05 -15.29 -22.01
CA PRO A 80 29.24 -14.45 -22.09
C PRO A 80 29.09 -13.31 -23.12
N GLU A 81 29.52 -12.12 -22.69
CA GLU A 81 29.48 -10.84 -23.41
C GLU A 81 30.22 -10.89 -24.76
N ARG A 82 29.55 -10.41 -25.82
CA ARG A 82 30.20 -10.02 -27.08
C ARG A 82 30.35 -8.50 -27.09
N THR A 83 31.60 -8.05 -27.13
CA THR A 83 32.02 -6.67 -27.31
C THR A 83 31.47 -6.06 -28.61
N PRO A 84 30.89 -4.84 -28.58
CA PRO A 84 30.72 -4.05 -29.79
C PRO A 84 31.87 -3.05 -29.95
N SER A 85 32.44 -3.14 -31.15
CA SER A 85 33.44 -2.28 -31.75
C SER A 85 32.95 -0.85 -31.99
N SER A 86 33.94 0.06 -31.91
CA SER A 86 33.91 1.48 -32.21
C SER A 86 33.31 1.87 -33.56
N SER A 87 32.58 2.99 -33.58
CA SER A 87 32.65 3.95 -34.69
C SER A 87 32.32 5.37 -34.21
N SER A 88 33.14 6.29 -34.72
CA SER A 88 33.23 7.71 -34.42
C SER A 88 32.79 8.53 -35.63
N ALA A 89 32.05 9.64 -35.42
CA ALA A 89 32.01 10.78 -36.34
C ALA A 89 31.41 12.04 -35.68
N SER A 90 32.32 12.99 -35.43
CA SER A 90 32.26 14.46 -35.49
C SER A 90 31.00 15.20 -35.98
N GLY A 91 30.74 16.36 -35.35
CA GLY A 91 30.31 17.58 -36.05
C GLY A 91 29.62 18.67 -35.21
N GLY A 92 30.18 19.88 -35.18
CA GLY A 92 29.40 21.13 -35.09
C GLY A 92 29.69 22.09 -33.92
N PHE A 93 30.49 23.12 -34.19
CA PHE A 93 30.76 24.29 -33.33
C PHE A 93 29.75 25.44 -33.61
N LEU A 94 29.48 26.24 -32.56
CA LEU A 94 29.14 27.68 -32.49
C LEU A 94 27.69 28.23 -32.53
N ALA A 95 27.45 29.02 -31.46
CA ALA A 95 26.78 30.32 -31.34
C ALA A 95 25.25 30.38 -31.09
N SER A 96 24.88 30.89 -29.90
CA SER A 96 24.11 32.15 -29.81
C SER A 96 24.02 32.64 -28.36
N LEU A 97 24.53 33.86 -28.14
CA LEU A 97 24.37 34.68 -26.95
C LEU A 97 23.17 35.60 -27.18
N THR A 98 22.06 35.37 -26.50
CA THR A 98 21.02 36.39 -26.29
C THR A 98 20.38 36.21 -24.92
N GLY A 99 20.42 37.27 -24.12
CA GLY A 99 19.84 37.30 -22.79
C GLY A 99 18.32 37.34 -22.85
N GLN A 100 17.68 36.48 -22.06
CA GLN A 100 16.29 36.62 -21.69
C GLN A 100 16.08 36.19 -20.22
N LYS A 101 15.56 37.16 -19.47
CA LYS A 101 14.83 37.14 -18.20
C LYS A 101 14.77 35.81 -17.43
N ARG A 102 15.19 35.89 -16.16
CA ARG A 102 14.94 34.97 -15.05
C ARG A 102 13.48 34.51 -14.98
N GLY A 103 13.16 33.42 -15.66
CA GLY A 103 12.25 32.41 -15.14
C GLY A 103 13.12 31.34 -14.48
N THR A 104 12.74 30.85 -13.31
CA THR A 104 13.31 29.67 -12.66
C THR A 104 12.96 28.42 -13.46
N GLY A 105 13.40 28.35 -14.72
CA GLY A 105 13.44 27.14 -15.51
C GLY A 105 14.72 26.41 -15.15
N LEU A 106 14.60 25.33 -14.39
CA LEU A 106 15.69 24.39 -14.14
C LEU A 106 16.32 24.00 -15.49
N ASP A 107 17.65 24.07 -15.56
CA ASP A 107 18.46 23.61 -16.68
C ASP A 107 18.10 22.15 -17.02
N LYS A 108 17.41 21.96 -18.16
CA LYS A 108 16.88 20.67 -18.67
C LYS A 108 17.96 19.65 -19.11
N LYS A 109 19.18 19.74 -18.57
CA LYS A 109 20.27 18.78 -18.82
C LYS A 109 20.77 18.05 -17.56
N GLY A 110 20.40 18.51 -16.36
CA GLY A 110 20.63 17.77 -15.13
C GLY A 110 19.43 16.89 -14.79
N GLY A 111 19.66 15.61 -14.47
CA GLY A 111 18.63 14.77 -13.87
C GLY A 111 18.17 15.35 -12.52
N TYR A 112 16.95 15.00 -12.10
CA TYR A 112 16.49 15.33 -10.76
C TYR A 112 17.29 14.55 -9.71
N GLU A 113 17.50 15.17 -8.55
CA GLU A 113 18.26 14.57 -7.44
C GLU A 113 17.35 14.28 -6.23
N PRO A 114 17.63 13.27 -5.39
CA PRO A 114 16.77 12.91 -4.25
C PRO A 114 16.47 14.07 -3.29
N TYR A 115 17.44 14.95 -3.03
CA TYR A 115 17.24 16.11 -2.15
C TYR A 115 16.22 17.11 -2.71
N GLN A 116 16.05 17.17 -4.04
CA GLN A 116 15.08 18.05 -4.68
C GLN A 116 13.65 17.56 -4.43
N VAL A 117 13.44 16.24 -4.38
CA VAL A 117 12.14 15.65 -4.00
C VAL A 117 11.77 16.04 -2.57
N LEU A 118 12.69 15.86 -1.61
CA LEU A 118 12.44 16.18 -0.21
C LEU A 118 12.16 17.68 -0.02
N ARG A 119 12.93 18.54 -0.68
CA ARG A 119 12.70 19.98 -0.69
C ARG A 119 11.35 20.37 -1.31
N ALA A 120 10.95 19.69 -2.38
CA ALA A 120 9.65 19.91 -3.00
C ALA A 120 8.51 19.51 -2.05
N ILE A 121 8.68 18.43 -1.30
CA ILE A 121 7.73 18.00 -0.26
C ILE A 121 7.61 19.06 0.84
N GLU A 122 8.73 19.51 1.43
CA GLU A 122 8.73 20.52 2.50
C GLU A 122 8.07 21.84 2.09
N ARG A 123 8.25 22.22 0.82
CA ARG A 123 7.70 23.45 0.25
C ARG A 123 6.30 23.28 -0.34
N ARG A 124 5.78 22.06 -0.36
CA ARG A 124 4.53 21.69 -1.03
C ARG A 124 4.51 22.12 -2.51
N ASP A 125 5.64 21.99 -3.19
CA ASP A 125 5.80 22.33 -4.59
C ASP A 125 5.27 21.21 -5.49
N LEU A 126 3.94 21.22 -5.67
CA LEU A 126 3.24 20.24 -6.51
C LEU A 126 3.66 20.29 -7.98
N MET A 127 4.11 21.44 -8.48
CA MET A 127 4.57 21.56 -9.86
C MET A 127 5.85 20.78 -10.07
N LEU A 128 6.84 20.99 -9.20
CA LEU A 128 8.11 20.24 -9.25
C LEU A 128 7.89 18.74 -9.03
N LEU A 129 7.02 18.36 -8.09
CA LEU A 129 6.67 16.95 -7.88
C LEU A 129 5.96 16.33 -9.09
N ASN A 130 5.11 17.08 -9.79
CA ASN A 130 4.50 16.62 -11.03
C ASN A 130 5.53 16.44 -12.14
N ASP A 131 6.50 17.34 -12.28
CA ASP A 131 7.57 17.20 -13.26
C ASP A 131 8.47 15.99 -12.95
N ILE A 132 8.85 15.81 -11.67
CA ILE A 132 9.61 14.64 -11.22
C ILE A 132 8.83 13.34 -11.48
N LYS A 133 7.52 13.32 -11.18
CA LYS A 133 6.66 12.17 -11.46
C LYS A 133 6.72 11.75 -12.93
N MET A 134 6.74 12.71 -13.86
CA MET A 134 6.74 12.41 -15.30
C MET A 134 8.12 11.97 -15.83
N HIS A 135 9.21 12.52 -15.30
CA HIS A 135 10.55 12.33 -15.88
C HIS A 135 11.47 11.42 -15.05
N SER A 136 11.20 11.24 -13.77
CA SER A 136 12.08 10.53 -12.82
C SER A 136 11.28 9.91 -11.68
N PHE A 137 10.26 9.11 -12.02
CA PHE A 137 9.35 8.50 -11.04
C PHE A 137 10.08 7.69 -9.97
N ASP A 138 11.20 7.05 -10.30
CA ASP A 138 11.98 6.24 -9.35
C ASP A 138 12.42 7.04 -8.12
N LEU A 139 12.63 8.36 -8.24
CA LEU A 139 12.96 9.24 -7.11
C LEU A 139 11.81 9.44 -6.13
N LEU A 140 10.56 9.15 -6.53
CA LEU A 140 9.39 9.21 -5.64
C LEU A 140 9.23 7.93 -4.79
N VAL A 141 9.88 6.85 -5.20
CA VAL A 141 9.84 5.54 -4.52
C VAL A 141 11.18 5.10 -3.97
N SER A 142 12.26 5.82 -4.25
CA SER A 142 13.60 5.55 -3.73
C SER A 142 14.08 6.70 -2.85
N GLY A 143 15.17 6.47 -2.12
CA GLY A 143 15.79 7.45 -1.24
C GLY A 143 15.62 7.14 0.25
N SER A 144 16.41 7.83 1.06
CA SER A 144 16.34 7.77 2.51
C SER A 144 16.39 9.20 3.06
N PRO A 145 15.32 9.70 3.70
CA PRO A 145 14.05 9.01 3.97
C PRO A 145 13.20 8.80 2.70
N LEU A 146 12.30 7.81 2.75
CA LEU A 146 11.33 7.55 1.68
C LEU A 146 10.36 8.75 1.53
N PRO A 147 10.13 9.27 0.30
CA PRO A 147 9.34 10.48 0.08
C PRO A 147 7.93 10.46 0.71
N LEU A 148 7.16 9.38 0.53
CA LEU A 148 5.82 9.25 1.12
C LEU A 148 5.89 9.24 2.65
N VAL A 149 6.80 8.44 3.23
CA VAL A 149 6.99 8.35 4.67
C VAL A 149 7.43 9.70 5.25
N TYR A 150 8.28 10.43 4.53
CA TYR A 150 8.71 11.76 4.90
C TYR A 150 7.53 12.75 4.93
N ALA A 151 6.70 12.77 3.89
CA ALA A 151 5.49 13.59 3.86
C ALA A 151 4.52 13.24 5.01
N MET A 152 4.41 11.97 5.39
CA MET A 152 3.63 11.53 6.55
C MET A 152 4.20 12.00 7.88
N ARG A 153 5.53 12.04 8.02
CA ARG A 153 6.21 12.57 9.22
C ARG A 153 5.95 14.05 9.44
N LEU A 154 5.80 14.82 8.36
CA LEU A 154 5.42 16.24 8.42
C LEU A 154 3.96 16.46 8.88
N GLY A 155 3.15 15.40 8.89
CA GLY A 155 1.80 15.38 9.46
C GLY A 155 0.72 15.94 8.53
N LYS A 156 -0.41 16.33 9.12
CA LYS A 156 -1.63 16.73 8.40
C LYS A 156 -1.44 17.95 7.48
N SER A 157 -0.44 18.80 7.76
CA SER A 157 -0.11 19.97 6.94
C SER A 157 0.34 19.62 5.52
N HIS A 158 0.75 18.37 5.29
CA HIS A 158 1.23 17.84 4.02
C HIS A 158 0.32 16.71 3.49
N HIS A 159 -0.92 16.63 3.96
CA HIS A 159 -1.86 15.58 3.55
C HIS A 159 -2.13 15.61 2.04
N ASP A 160 -2.18 16.80 1.42
CA ASP A 160 -2.28 16.96 -0.04
C ASP A 160 -1.09 16.36 -0.80
N ILE A 161 0.12 16.51 -0.27
CA ILE A 161 1.33 15.89 -0.83
C ILE A 161 1.27 14.36 -0.67
N GLN A 162 0.79 13.86 0.46
CA GLN A 162 0.59 12.43 0.67
C GLN A 162 -0.40 11.87 -0.35
N VAL A 163 -1.57 12.52 -0.53
CA VAL A 163 -2.56 12.17 -1.55
C VAL A 163 -1.96 12.17 -2.95
N PHE A 164 -1.18 13.22 -3.29
CA PHE A 164 -0.51 13.31 -4.58
C PHE A 164 0.46 12.14 -4.82
N LEU A 165 1.32 11.83 -3.85
CA LEU A 165 2.31 10.74 -3.96
C LEU A 165 1.63 9.38 -4.10
N VAL A 166 0.57 9.13 -3.33
CA VAL A 166 -0.24 7.91 -3.42
C VAL A 166 -0.94 7.82 -4.78
N GLY A 167 -1.49 8.92 -5.28
CA GLY A 167 -2.10 8.98 -6.60
C GLY A 167 -1.08 8.71 -7.71
N ALA A 168 0.14 9.23 -7.59
CA ALA A 168 1.23 8.96 -8.53
C ALA A 168 1.62 7.48 -8.52
N MET A 169 1.74 6.88 -7.34
CA MET A 169 2.00 5.44 -7.18
C MET A 169 0.90 4.58 -7.78
N SER A 170 -0.37 4.87 -7.45
CA SER A 170 -1.52 4.17 -8.01
C SER A 170 -1.56 4.22 -9.53
N ARG A 171 -1.35 5.41 -10.11
CA ARG A 171 -1.31 5.57 -11.57
C ARG A 171 -0.19 4.75 -12.20
N ARG A 172 1.02 4.77 -11.63
CA ARG A 172 2.14 3.97 -12.12
C ARG A 172 1.82 2.47 -12.15
N VAL A 173 1.10 1.96 -11.14
CA VAL A 173 0.69 0.56 -11.10
C VAL A 173 -0.44 0.27 -12.09
N ASN A 174 -1.45 1.15 -12.24
CA ASN A 174 -2.51 0.95 -13.24
C ASN A 174 -1.97 1.01 -14.69
N ASP A 175 -0.97 1.83 -14.96
CA ASP A 175 -0.35 1.98 -16.28
C ASP A 175 0.58 0.80 -16.63
N THR A 176 0.76 -0.16 -15.71
CA THR A 176 1.56 -1.36 -15.91
C THR A 176 0.62 -2.55 -16.13
N THR A 177 0.57 -3.10 -17.35
CA THR A 177 -0.25 -4.29 -17.63
C THR A 177 0.42 -5.58 -17.14
N ASP A 178 -0.36 -6.63 -16.88
CA ASP A 178 0.15 -7.95 -16.42
C ASP A 178 1.09 -8.60 -17.46
N ASP A 179 0.82 -8.39 -18.76
CA ASP A 179 1.67 -8.87 -19.85
C ASP A 179 3.00 -8.09 -19.92
N GLU A 180 2.97 -6.78 -19.68
CA GLU A 180 4.18 -5.96 -19.56
C GLU A 180 4.98 -6.33 -18.32
N LEU A 181 4.34 -6.65 -17.19
CA LEU A 181 4.98 -7.14 -15.96
C LEU A 181 5.80 -8.42 -16.19
N ALA A 182 5.30 -9.34 -17.01
CA ALA A 182 6.02 -10.55 -17.39
C ALA A 182 7.27 -10.22 -18.22
N LEU A 183 7.14 -9.31 -19.18
CA LEU A 183 8.20 -8.86 -20.10
C LEU A 183 9.10 -7.75 -19.52
N MET A 184 8.79 -7.28 -18.32
CA MET A 184 9.38 -6.05 -17.78
C MET A 184 10.87 -6.17 -17.48
N GLU A 185 11.57 -5.09 -17.82
CA GLU A 185 12.95 -4.81 -17.44
C GLU A 185 13.16 -4.98 -15.93
N PRO A 186 14.31 -5.53 -15.49
CA PRO A 186 14.63 -5.71 -14.07
C PRO A 186 14.51 -4.42 -13.24
N SER A 187 14.78 -3.26 -13.85
CA SER A 187 14.62 -1.94 -13.23
C SER A 187 13.18 -1.66 -12.82
N THR A 188 12.21 -1.94 -13.68
CA THR A 188 10.79 -1.68 -13.37
C THR A 188 10.29 -2.63 -12.28
N LYS A 189 10.73 -3.90 -12.31
CA LYS A 189 10.45 -4.85 -11.23
C LYS A 189 11.03 -4.37 -9.90
N ALA A 190 12.24 -3.79 -9.90
CA ALA A 190 12.82 -3.19 -8.70
C ALA A 190 12.00 -1.98 -8.19
N THR A 191 11.55 -1.11 -9.10
CA THR A 191 10.68 0.04 -8.78
C THR A 191 9.35 -0.40 -8.16
N LEU A 192 8.70 -1.43 -8.68
CA LEU A 192 7.44 -1.97 -8.12
C LEU A 192 7.65 -2.62 -6.74
N ARG A 193 8.78 -3.33 -6.54
CA ARG A 193 9.16 -3.85 -5.21
C ARG A 193 9.40 -2.74 -4.21
N ALA A 194 10.11 -1.68 -4.61
CA ALA A 194 10.34 -0.50 -3.77
C ALA A 194 9.01 0.18 -3.41
N LEU A 195 8.11 0.37 -4.38
CA LEU A 195 6.78 0.93 -4.18
C LEU A 195 5.98 0.11 -3.15
N ARG A 196 6.00 -1.22 -3.25
CA ARG A 196 5.37 -2.10 -2.26
C ARG A 196 5.96 -1.91 -0.87
N ALA A 197 7.28 -1.98 -0.74
CA ALA A 197 7.93 -1.82 0.57
C ALA A 197 7.55 -0.48 1.19
N ASN A 198 7.53 0.59 0.39
CA ASN A 198 7.15 1.92 0.83
C ASN A 198 5.70 1.99 1.31
N LEU A 199 4.76 1.35 0.61
CA LEU A 199 3.35 1.32 1.02
C LEU A 199 3.14 0.49 2.29
N LYS A 200 3.88 -0.61 2.49
CA LYS A 200 3.87 -1.36 3.74
C LYS A 200 4.39 -0.53 4.91
N ILE A 201 5.50 0.18 4.69
CA ILE A 201 6.08 1.09 5.69
C ILE A 201 5.10 2.25 5.98
N ALA A 202 4.50 2.83 4.95
CA ALA A 202 3.49 3.89 5.09
C ALA A 202 2.26 3.40 5.86
N THR A 203 1.79 2.18 5.60
CA THR A 203 0.70 1.55 6.38
C THR A 203 1.07 1.48 7.85
N SER A 204 2.26 0.98 8.16
CA SER A 204 2.78 0.87 9.53
C SER A 204 2.91 2.26 10.19
N ALA A 205 3.35 3.26 9.42
CA ALA A 205 3.46 4.65 9.84
C ALA A 205 2.09 5.29 10.15
N SER A 206 1.10 5.10 9.27
CA SER A 206 -0.29 5.57 9.44
C SER A 206 -0.93 5.00 10.70
N LEU A 207 -0.56 3.77 11.06
CA LEU A 207 -1.04 3.13 12.28
C LEU A 207 -0.26 3.58 13.53
N SER A 208 0.94 4.15 13.38
CA SER A 208 1.86 4.44 14.48
C SER A 208 1.56 5.77 15.17
N GLY A 209 0.76 5.72 16.23
CA GLY A 209 0.54 6.83 17.17
C GLY A 209 -0.94 7.14 17.39
N PRO A 210 -1.26 7.97 18.40
CA PRO A 210 -2.65 8.37 18.70
C PRO A 210 -3.27 9.25 17.60
N ASP A 211 -2.45 10.00 16.85
CA ASP A 211 -2.88 10.88 15.74
C ASP A 211 -2.58 10.30 14.35
N GLY A 212 -2.45 8.97 14.23
CA GLY A 212 -2.17 8.32 12.95
C GLY A 212 -3.22 8.65 11.90
N ASP A 213 -2.80 9.09 10.71
CA ASP A 213 -3.71 9.38 9.60
C ASP A 213 -4.08 8.07 8.87
N THR A 214 -5.28 7.57 9.15
CA THR A 214 -5.82 6.33 8.57
C THR A 214 -6.62 6.56 7.28
N SER A 215 -6.74 7.80 6.81
CA SER A 215 -7.56 8.16 5.64
C SER A 215 -7.05 7.52 4.34
N LEU A 216 -5.75 7.29 4.23
CA LEU A 216 -5.11 6.72 3.04
C LEU A 216 -4.90 5.20 3.09
N LEU A 217 -5.27 4.53 4.20
CA LEU A 217 -5.03 3.09 4.37
C LEU A 217 -5.72 2.24 3.30
N SER A 218 -6.98 2.56 2.97
CA SER A 218 -7.71 1.86 1.90
C SER A 218 -6.99 2.02 0.55
N SER A 219 -6.49 3.22 0.24
CA SER A 219 -5.70 3.47 -0.97
C SER A 219 -4.39 2.69 -0.99
N PHE A 220 -3.69 2.57 0.15
CA PHE A 220 -2.48 1.76 0.24
C PHE A 220 -2.78 0.29 -0.04
N LEU A 221 -3.82 -0.26 0.60
CA LEU A 221 -4.24 -1.64 0.41
C LEU A 221 -4.62 -1.91 -1.04
N GLN A 222 -5.35 -0.98 -1.67
CA GLN A 222 -5.73 -1.10 -3.08
C GLN A 222 -4.51 -1.21 -3.99
N ILE A 223 -3.50 -0.36 -3.80
CA ILE A 223 -2.29 -0.40 -4.64
C ILE A 223 -1.50 -1.69 -4.37
N ILE A 224 -1.43 -2.14 -3.12
CA ILE A 224 -0.77 -3.41 -2.76
C ILE A 224 -1.48 -4.61 -3.42
N VAL A 225 -2.82 -4.65 -3.44
CA VAL A 225 -3.57 -5.67 -4.19
C VAL A 225 -3.25 -5.58 -5.68
N MET A 226 -3.16 -4.40 -6.26
CA MET A 226 -2.89 -4.32 -7.68
C MET A 226 -1.48 -4.81 -8.05
N LEU A 227 -0.49 -4.57 -7.20
CA LEU A 227 0.89 -4.97 -7.47
C LEU A 227 1.08 -6.49 -7.47
N GLU A 228 0.35 -7.21 -6.62
CA GLU A 228 0.65 -8.63 -6.32
C GLU A 228 -0.57 -9.49 -6.02
N GLY A 229 -1.73 -8.85 -5.87
CA GLY A 229 -2.98 -9.49 -5.51
C GLY A 229 -3.44 -10.47 -6.56
N THR A 230 -3.05 -10.35 -7.83
CA THR A 230 -3.49 -11.26 -8.92
C THR A 230 -3.28 -12.74 -8.56
N LYS A 231 -2.09 -13.14 -8.08
CA LYS A 231 -1.82 -14.53 -7.66
C LYS A 231 -2.68 -14.96 -6.46
N PHE A 232 -2.80 -14.07 -5.48
CA PHE A 232 -3.65 -14.29 -4.32
C PHE A 232 -5.12 -14.45 -4.72
N LEU A 233 -5.63 -13.57 -5.59
CA LEU A 233 -7.00 -13.54 -6.05
C LEU A 233 -7.35 -14.78 -6.85
N HIS A 234 -6.49 -15.24 -7.77
CA HIS A 234 -6.71 -16.51 -8.46
C HIS A 234 -6.76 -17.69 -7.49
N SER A 235 -5.79 -17.80 -6.56
CA SER A 235 -5.74 -18.88 -5.58
C SER A 235 -6.96 -18.85 -4.62
N ALA A 236 -7.34 -17.67 -4.16
CA ALA A 236 -8.50 -17.45 -3.30
C ALA A 236 -9.81 -17.78 -4.03
N THR A 237 -9.93 -17.35 -5.30
CA THR A 237 -11.09 -17.64 -6.16
C THR A 237 -11.25 -19.14 -6.37
N GLN A 238 -10.16 -19.87 -6.65
CA GLN A 238 -10.18 -21.34 -6.78
C GLN A 238 -10.57 -22.02 -5.45
N THR A 239 -10.04 -21.54 -4.33
CA THR A 239 -10.40 -22.07 -3.00
C THR A 239 -11.88 -21.87 -2.72
N LEU A 240 -12.41 -20.69 -3.06
CA LEU A 240 -13.81 -20.34 -2.83
C LEU A 240 -14.76 -21.03 -3.80
N SER A 241 -14.37 -21.23 -5.06
CA SER A 241 -15.20 -21.96 -6.03
C SER A 241 -15.43 -23.40 -5.56
N LEU A 242 -14.44 -24.03 -4.92
CA LEU A 242 -14.61 -25.34 -4.27
C LEU A 242 -15.53 -25.27 -3.05
N ALA A 243 -15.36 -24.28 -2.18
CA ALA A 243 -16.20 -24.10 -0.99
C ALA A 243 -17.67 -23.83 -1.36
N LEU A 244 -17.93 -23.04 -2.41
CA LEU A 244 -19.26 -22.67 -2.87
C LEU A 244 -20.05 -23.83 -3.48
N ARG A 245 -19.37 -24.89 -3.94
CA ARG A 245 -20.00 -26.14 -4.36
C ARG A 245 -20.62 -26.91 -3.19
N THR A 246 -20.16 -26.67 -1.96
CA THR A 246 -20.65 -27.32 -0.72
C THR A 246 -20.81 -26.30 0.43
N PRO A 247 -21.67 -25.28 0.26
CA PRO A 247 -21.59 -24.05 1.02
C PRO A 247 -21.88 -24.23 2.53
N LEU A 248 -22.80 -25.12 2.90
CA LEU A 248 -23.16 -25.37 4.32
C LEU A 248 -22.02 -26.03 5.11
N ALA A 249 -21.25 -26.90 4.46
CA ALA A 249 -20.14 -27.61 5.10
C ALA A 249 -18.86 -26.74 5.10
N ALA A 250 -18.57 -26.10 3.96
CA ALA A 250 -17.32 -25.38 3.75
C ALA A 250 -17.36 -23.92 4.25
N LYS A 251 -18.54 -23.34 4.47
CA LYS A 251 -18.74 -21.96 4.94
C LYS A 251 -17.93 -20.95 4.08
N PRO A 252 -18.30 -20.78 2.80
CA PRO A 252 -17.54 -19.97 1.85
C PRO A 252 -17.36 -18.51 2.28
N VAL A 253 -18.33 -17.89 2.94
CA VAL A 253 -18.21 -16.49 3.37
C VAL A 253 -17.19 -16.36 4.51
N ALA A 254 -17.26 -17.24 5.51
CA ALA A 254 -16.24 -17.31 6.56
C ALA A 254 -14.84 -17.61 5.99
N THR A 255 -14.75 -18.47 4.97
CA THR A 255 -13.51 -18.79 4.28
C THR A 255 -12.94 -17.57 3.54
N ALA A 256 -13.77 -16.82 2.82
CA ALA A 256 -13.37 -15.59 2.14
C ALA A 256 -12.85 -14.54 3.13
N GLN A 257 -13.53 -14.37 4.26
CA GLN A 257 -13.11 -13.47 5.32
C GLN A 257 -11.76 -13.87 5.91
N ALA A 258 -11.54 -15.17 6.15
CA ALA A 258 -10.26 -15.68 6.65
C ALA A 258 -9.11 -15.45 5.65
N LEU A 259 -9.36 -15.62 4.35
CA LEU A 259 -8.39 -15.33 3.29
C LEU A 259 -8.03 -13.85 3.24
N MET A 260 -9.02 -12.95 3.33
CA MET A 260 -8.80 -11.50 3.38
C MET A 260 -8.01 -11.07 4.62
N LEU A 261 -8.36 -11.61 5.80
CA LEU A 261 -7.63 -11.35 7.03
C LEU A 261 -6.20 -11.88 6.98
N LYS A 262 -5.97 -13.05 6.35
CA LYS A 262 -4.63 -13.60 6.17
C LYS A 262 -3.78 -12.72 5.25
N TRP A 263 -4.39 -12.15 4.21
CA TRP A 263 -3.73 -11.29 3.23
C TRP A 263 -3.33 -9.94 3.84
N VAL A 264 -4.19 -9.35 4.67
CA VAL A 264 -3.88 -8.10 5.38
C VAL A 264 -2.78 -8.30 6.42
N SER A 265 -1.87 -7.33 6.54
CA SER A 265 -0.74 -7.40 7.48
C SER A 265 -1.21 -7.59 8.93
N ARG A 266 -0.40 -8.27 9.74
CA ARG A 266 -0.72 -8.50 11.16
C ARG A 266 -1.02 -7.20 11.92
N GLU A 267 -0.30 -6.12 11.61
CA GLU A 267 -0.45 -4.82 12.26
C GLU A 267 -1.82 -4.17 12.00
N LEU A 268 -2.39 -4.39 10.82
CA LEU A 268 -3.73 -3.91 10.46
C LEU A 268 -4.83 -4.73 11.16
N ARG A 269 -4.57 -6.02 11.45
CA ARG A 269 -5.54 -6.86 12.19
C ARG A 269 -5.72 -6.42 13.64
N ASP A 270 -4.64 -5.97 14.27
CA ASP A 270 -4.65 -5.62 15.69
C ASP A 270 -5.28 -4.24 15.95
N LYS A 271 -5.43 -3.41 14.90
CA LYS A 271 -6.01 -2.07 14.98
C LYS A 271 -7.35 -2.04 14.27
N GLN A 272 -8.43 -1.97 15.04
CA GLN A 272 -9.79 -1.79 14.52
C GLN A 272 -9.93 -0.42 13.86
N VAL A 273 -9.66 -0.35 12.56
CA VAL A 273 -9.80 0.86 11.76
C VAL A 273 -10.99 0.70 10.84
N ALA A 274 -12.02 1.52 11.02
CA ALA A 274 -13.28 1.40 10.28
C ALA A 274 -13.12 1.37 8.75
N SER A 275 -12.19 2.16 8.19
CA SER A 275 -11.91 2.15 6.74
C SER A 275 -11.30 0.84 6.24
N VAL A 276 -10.54 0.15 7.09
CA VAL A 276 -9.95 -1.16 6.79
C VAL A 276 -11.01 -2.25 6.91
N ASP A 277 -11.89 -2.16 7.91
CA ASP A 277 -13.02 -3.08 8.05
C ASP A 277 -13.98 -3.02 6.86
N GLU A 278 -14.26 -1.81 6.36
CA GLU A 278 -15.08 -1.63 5.15
C GLU A 278 -14.38 -2.18 3.89
N TYR A 279 -13.07 -1.96 3.76
CA TYR A 279 -12.27 -2.54 2.67
C TYR A 279 -12.27 -4.07 2.71
N LEU A 280 -12.08 -4.66 3.90
CA LEU A 280 -12.11 -6.10 4.12
C LEU A 280 -13.49 -6.69 3.82
N ALA A 281 -14.56 -5.99 4.19
CA ALA A 281 -15.92 -6.37 3.86
C ALA A 281 -16.15 -6.37 2.34
N ASN A 282 -15.78 -5.29 1.64
CA ASN A 282 -15.88 -5.23 0.18
C ASN A 282 -15.08 -6.35 -0.50
N GLY A 283 -13.81 -6.54 -0.10
CA GLY A 283 -12.98 -7.60 -0.64
C GLY A 283 -13.52 -9.01 -0.35
N THR A 284 -14.15 -9.22 0.80
CA THR A 284 -14.81 -10.49 1.13
C THR A 284 -16.01 -10.75 0.20
N GLY A 285 -16.86 -9.74 -0.03
CA GLY A 285 -17.98 -9.83 -0.96
C GLY A 285 -17.52 -10.11 -2.40
N ASP A 286 -16.50 -9.39 -2.85
CA ASP A 286 -15.91 -9.56 -4.18
C ASP A 286 -15.31 -10.96 -4.37
N LEU A 287 -14.59 -11.48 -3.37
CA LEU A 287 -14.06 -12.85 -3.40
C LEU A 287 -15.18 -13.89 -3.52
N VAL A 288 -16.30 -13.70 -2.83
CA VAL A 288 -17.48 -14.58 -2.96
C VAL A 288 -18.06 -14.51 -4.38
N LEU A 289 -18.20 -13.30 -4.95
CA LEU A 289 -18.68 -13.13 -6.32
C LEU A 289 -17.74 -13.74 -7.36
N LEU A 290 -16.43 -13.54 -7.22
CA LEU A 290 -15.41 -14.15 -8.08
C LEU A 290 -15.45 -15.69 -7.98
N GLY A 291 -15.58 -16.23 -6.77
CA GLY A 291 -15.73 -17.66 -6.55
C GLY A 291 -16.99 -18.23 -7.23
N LEU A 292 -18.14 -17.56 -7.07
CA LEU A 292 -19.40 -17.94 -7.72
C LEU A 292 -19.30 -17.86 -9.24
N TRP A 293 -18.68 -16.79 -9.74
CA TRP A 293 -18.46 -16.60 -11.17
C TRP A 293 -17.54 -17.67 -11.76
N SER A 294 -16.49 -18.07 -11.05
CA SER A 294 -15.62 -19.18 -11.45
C SER A 294 -16.41 -20.50 -11.58
N VAL A 295 -17.33 -20.79 -10.65
CA VAL A 295 -18.22 -21.96 -10.78
C VAL A 295 -19.16 -21.83 -11.98
N ALA A 296 -19.64 -20.61 -12.28
CA ALA A 296 -20.46 -20.35 -13.46
C ALA A 296 -19.68 -20.57 -14.77
N GLN A 297 -18.43 -20.11 -14.82
CA GLN A 297 -17.53 -20.34 -15.95
C GLN A 297 -17.28 -21.82 -16.19
N ASP A 298 -17.12 -22.63 -15.14
CA ASP A 298 -16.99 -24.09 -15.28
C ASP A 298 -18.22 -24.74 -15.93
N GLN A 299 -19.44 -24.22 -15.67
CA GLN A 299 -20.70 -24.78 -16.19
C GLN A 299 -21.06 -24.25 -17.59
N VAL A 300 -20.68 -23.02 -17.90
CA VAL A 300 -21.02 -22.32 -19.14
C VAL A 300 -19.92 -22.43 -20.20
N GLY A 301 -18.67 -22.61 -19.77
CA GLY A 301 -17.49 -22.67 -20.63
C GLY A 301 -17.08 -21.30 -21.17
N ARG A 302 -16.60 -21.26 -22.42
CA ARG A 302 -15.99 -20.07 -23.05
C ARG A 302 -16.92 -18.88 -23.25
N GLU A 303 -18.23 -19.08 -23.12
CA GLU A 303 -19.22 -18.00 -23.25
C GLU A 303 -19.28 -17.10 -22.01
N ALA A 304 -18.73 -17.55 -20.87
CA ALA A 304 -18.63 -16.76 -19.66
C ALA A 304 -17.27 -16.04 -19.59
N GLU A 305 -17.26 -14.77 -19.98
CA GLU A 305 -16.07 -13.91 -19.92
C GLU A 305 -15.54 -13.78 -18.49
N GLU A 306 -14.22 -13.76 -18.33
CA GLU A 306 -13.57 -13.54 -17.04
C GLU A 306 -13.85 -12.13 -16.49
N VAL A 307 -13.96 -12.01 -15.17
CA VAL A 307 -14.11 -10.72 -14.49
C VAL A 307 -12.71 -10.13 -14.26
N PRO A 308 -12.43 -8.90 -14.68
CA PRO A 308 -11.11 -8.32 -14.52
C PRO A 308 -10.76 -8.12 -13.04
N LEU A 309 -9.65 -8.70 -12.60
CA LEU A 309 -9.25 -8.68 -11.19
C LEU A 309 -8.85 -7.29 -10.67
N TYR A 310 -8.52 -6.34 -11.55
CA TYR A 310 -8.26 -4.95 -11.16
C TYR A 310 -9.51 -4.18 -10.66
N PHE A 311 -10.70 -4.79 -10.71
CA PHE A 311 -11.91 -4.31 -10.06
C PHE A 311 -12.01 -4.69 -8.58
N PHE A 312 -11.16 -5.60 -8.10
CA PHE A 312 -11.25 -6.14 -6.76
C PHE A 312 -11.16 -5.07 -5.64
N ALA A 313 -12.05 -5.21 -4.66
CA ALA A 313 -12.24 -4.37 -3.48
C ALA A 313 -12.46 -2.88 -3.80
N ARG A 314 -12.93 -2.56 -5.02
CA ARG A 314 -13.24 -1.20 -5.47
C ARG A 314 -14.75 -1.02 -5.58
N ASP A 315 -15.33 -0.43 -4.54
CA ASP A 315 -16.74 -0.05 -4.49
C ASP A 315 -17.66 -1.21 -4.93
N ASP A 316 -18.42 -1.03 -6.02
CA ASP A 316 -19.37 -1.99 -6.61
C ASP A 316 -18.90 -2.56 -7.97
N ARG A 317 -17.60 -2.45 -8.30
CA ARG A 317 -17.12 -2.78 -9.66
C ARG A 317 -17.19 -4.27 -10.00
N ILE A 318 -16.82 -5.16 -9.08
CA ILE A 318 -16.93 -6.61 -9.30
C ILE A 318 -18.41 -7.00 -9.42
N GLN A 319 -19.27 -6.43 -8.56
CA GLN A 319 -20.72 -6.63 -8.61
C GLN A 319 -21.27 -6.26 -10.00
N LYS A 320 -21.02 -5.03 -10.47
CA LYS A 320 -21.45 -4.56 -11.80
C LYS A 320 -20.90 -5.43 -12.93
N ALA A 321 -19.62 -5.81 -12.85
CA ALA A 321 -18.99 -6.65 -13.86
C ALA A 321 -19.66 -8.03 -13.98
N VAL A 322 -20.09 -8.61 -12.86
CA VAL A 322 -20.83 -9.88 -12.83
C VAL A 322 -22.27 -9.69 -13.33
N GLU A 323 -22.95 -8.62 -12.92
CA GLU A 323 -24.31 -8.29 -13.40
C GLU A 323 -24.36 -8.07 -14.91
N GLU A 324 -23.39 -7.32 -15.46
CA GLU A 324 -23.25 -7.07 -16.89
C GLU A 324 -23.03 -8.37 -17.66
N ARG A 325 -22.12 -9.24 -17.18
CA ARG A 325 -21.86 -10.54 -17.81
C ARG A 325 -23.07 -11.46 -17.74
N LEU A 326 -23.77 -11.54 -16.61
CA LEU A 326 -25.02 -12.29 -16.48
C LEU A 326 -26.10 -11.76 -17.43
N SER A 327 -26.21 -10.45 -17.56
CA SER A 327 -27.14 -9.79 -18.47
C SER A 327 -26.80 -10.06 -19.93
N LEU A 328 -25.51 -10.06 -20.28
CA LEU A 328 -25.03 -10.42 -21.61
C LEU A 328 -25.36 -11.89 -21.93
N LEU A 329 -25.02 -12.82 -21.03
CA LEU A 329 -25.32 -14.26 -21.16
C LEU A 329 -26.82 -14.53 -21.35
N ARG A 330 -27.68 -13.82 -20.61
CA ARG A 330 -29.15 -13.91 -20.78
C ARG A 330 -29.59 -13.52 -22.19
N ARG A 331 -28.92 -12.55 -22.83
CA ARG A 331 -29.27 -12.04 -24.16
C ARG A 331 -28.68 -12.88 -25.29
N THR A 332 -27.41 -13.26 -25.17
CA THR A 332 -26.67 -13.92 -26.26
C THR A 332 -26.80 -15.44 -26.22
N SER A 333 -26.89 -16.03 -25.02
CA SER A 333 -26.76 -17.47 -24.80
C SER A 333 -27.73 -18.00 -23.74
N PRO A 334 -29.06 -17.92 -23.96
CA PRO A 334 -30.04 -18.38 -22.98
C PRO A 334 -29.93 -19.88 -22.67
N SER A 335 -29.50 -20.70 -23.63
CA SER A 335 -29.22 -22.13 -23.45
C SER A 335 -28.07 -22.37 -22.45
N SER A 336 -27.06 -21.52 -22.44
CA SER A 336 -25.93 -21.59 -21.51
C SER A 336 -26.35 -21.25 -20.08
N LEU A 337 -27.18 -20.23 -19.91
CA LEU A 337 -27.77 -19.92 -18.61
C LEU A 337 -28.66 -21.08 -18.10
N ALA A 338 -29.35 -21.79 -19.01
CA ALA A 338 -30.15 -22.97 -18.66
C ALA A 338 -29.29 -24.15 -18.18
N ARG A 339 -28.03 -24.27 -18.63
CA ARG A 339 -27.05 -25.25 -18.13
C ARG A 339 -26.59 -24.94 -16.70
N MET A 340 -26.67 -23.68 -16.26
CA MET A 340 -26.32 -23.34 -14.88
C MET A 340 -27.27 -24.02 -13.89
N SER A 341 -26.69 -24.69 -12.90
CA SER A 341 -27.44 -25.35 -11.84
C SER A 341 -28.37 -24.35 -11.12
N LYS A 342 -29.57 -24.79 -10.74
CA LYS A 342 -30.52 -23.96 -9.98
C LYS A 342 -29.92 -23.42 -8.65
N PRO A 343 -29.14 -24.21 -7.89
CA PRO A 343 -28.50 -23.71 -6.67
C PRO A 343 -27.52 -22.57 -6.95
N LEU A 344 -26.66 -22.68 -7.98
CA LEU A 344 -25.70 -21.64 -8.33
C LEU A 344 -26.40 -20.33 -8.72
N ARG A 345 -27.46 -20.41 -9.53
CA ARG A 345 -28.27 -19.22 -9.88
C ARG A 345 -28.84 -18.55 -8.64
N ALA A 346 -29.44 -19.34 -7.74
CA ALA A 346 -29.97 -18.81 -6.49
C ALA A 346 -28.89 -18.16 -5.61
N GLN A 347 -27.68 -18.74 -5.54
CA GLN A 347 -26.55 -18.17 -4.80
C GLN A 347 -26.06 -16.86 -5.41
N LEU A 348 -25.92 -16.79 -6.74
CA LEU A 348 -25.55 -15.57 -7.46
C LEU A 348 -26.58 -14.46 -7.25
N ASP A 349 -27.86 -14.76 -7.45
CA ASP A 349 -28.94 -13.79 -7.26
C ASP A 349 -28.97 -13.28 -5.82
N THR A 350 -28.83 -14.17 -4.83
CA THR A 350 -28.78 -13.79 -3.41
C THR A 350 -27.55 -12.94 -3.08
N ALA A 351 -26.37 -13.28 -3.62
CA ALA A 351 -25.14 -12.54 -3.37
C ALA A 351 -25.23 -11.12 -3.96
N LEU A 352 -25.72 -10.99 -5.19
CA LEU A 352 -25.92 -9.70 -5.84
C LEU A 352 -26.98 -8.86 -5.09
N GLU A 353 -28.10 -9.45 -4.69
CA GLU A 353 -29.15 -8.76 -3.92
C GLU A 353 -28.63 -8.21 -2.58
N VAL A 354 -27.79 -8.97 -1.86
CA VAL A 354 -27.23 -8.51 -0.58
C VAL A 354 -26.17 -7.42 -0.80
N LEU A 355 -25.34 -7.55 -1.83
CA LEU A 355 -24.25 -6.60 -2.11
C LEU A 355 -24.76 -5.26 -2.69
N ASP A 356 -25.87 -5.27 -3.42
CA ASP A 356 -26.50 -4.07 -3.98
C ASP A 356 -27.13 -3.15 -2.92
N GLN A 357 -27.36 -3.66 -1.70
CA GLN A 357 -28.00 -2.91 -0.63
C GLN A 357 -27.05 -1.85 -0.03
N ARG A 358 -27.04 -0.66 -0.65
CA ARG A 358 -26.25 0.51 -0.22
C ARG A 358 -26.54 1.02 1.19
N SER A 359 -27.68 0.67 1.76
CA SER A 359 -28.05 1.04 3.12
C SER A 359 -27.31 0.23 4.20
N LEU A 360 -26.69 -0.90 3.82
CA LEU A 360 -25.97 -1.76 4.74
C LEU A 360 -24.50 -1.36 4.83
N ASN A 361 -23.99 -1.28 6.07
CA ASN A 361 -22.54 -1.22 6.27
C ASN A 361 -21.88 -2.55 5.84
N GLY A 362 -20.57 -2.52 5.58
CA GLY A 362 -19.85 -3.71 5.12
C GLY A 362 -20.01 -4.93 6.03
N ARG A 363 -20.02 -4.73 7.35
CA ARG A 363 -20.19 -5.82 8.33
C ARG A 363 -21.57 -6.48 8.23
N GLU A 364 -22.63 -5.69 8.09
CA GLU A 364 -24.00 -6.18 7.89
C GLU A 364 -24.14 -6.92 6.57
N ARG A 365 -23.51 -6.42 5.49
CA ARG A 365 -23.49 -7.11 4.19
C ARG A 365 -22.86 -8.50 4.32
N ILE A 366 -21.70 -8.60 4.95
CA ILE A 366 -21.03 -9.89 5.17
C ILE A 366 -21.83 -10.82 6.08
N GLU A 367 -22.45 -10.30 7.14
CA GLU A 367 -23.30 -11.12 8.02
C GLU A 367 -24.53 -11.66 7.30
N ARG A 368 -25.16 -10.88 6.41
CA ARG A 368 -26.27 -11.35 5.58
C ARG A 368 -25.83 -12.39 4.56
N LEU A 369 -24.69 -12.18 3.88
CA LEU A 369 -24.10 -13.19 3.00
C LEU A 369 -23.82 -14.49 3.77
N ARG A 370 -23.27 -14.39 4.98
CA ARG A 370 -22.97 -15.54 5.84
C ARG A 370 -24.23 -16.33 6.17
N ARG A 371 -25.32 -15.66 6.58
CA ARG A 371 -26.61 -16.32 6.85
C ARG A 371 -27.18 -17.01 5.63
N ALA A 372 -27.11 -16.35 4.47
CA ALA A 372 -27.64 -16.86 3.23
C ALA A 372 -26.86 -18.07 2.70
N LEU A 373 -25.52 -17.96 2.65
CA LEU A 373 -24.66 -18.94 1.98
C LEU A 373 -24.08 -19.98 2.96
N ASP A 374 -23.58 -19.58 4.12
CA ASP A 374 -22.95 -20.51 5.08
C ASP A 374 -23.99 -21.24 5.94
N GLU A 375 -25.10 -20.57 6.28
CA GLU A 375 -26.15 -21.14 7.15
C GLU A 375 -27.38 -21.65 6.39
N GLY A 376 -27.52 -21.32 5.09
CA GLY A 376 -28.67 -21.68 4.26
C GLY A 376 -29.98 -20.99 4.67
N LYS A 377 -29.92 -19.95 5.51
CA LYS A 377 -31.08 -19.18 5.92
C LYS A 377 -31.38 -18.14 4.86
N LYS A 378 -32.38 -18.41 4.00
CA LYS A 378 -33.01 -17.33 3.24
C LYS A 378 -33.65 -16.37 4.24
N GLU A 379 -33.23 -15.11 4.26
CA GLU A 379 -34.05 -14.07 4.90
C GLU A 379 -35.38 -14.08 4.16
N GLY A 380 -36.42 -14.59 4.82
CA GLY A 380 -37.77 -14.53 4.30
C GLY A 380 -38.07 -13.07 3.98
N ALA A 381 -38.45 -12.82 2.72
CA ALA A 381 -38.83 -11.51 2.21
C ALA A 381 -39.55 -10.71 3.30
N ARG A 382 -38.87 -9.68 3.80
CA ARG A 382 -39.45 -8.75 4.76
C ARG A 382 -40.56 -7.98 4.03
N GLY A 383 -41.81 -8.28 4.38
CA GLY A 383 -42.85 -7.25 4.49
C GLY A 383 -44.02 -7.32 3.52
N ASP A 384 -44.84 -8.38 3.59
CA ASP A 384 -46.30 -8.25 3.42
C ASP A 384 -46.97 -8.79 4.68
N GLY A 385 -46.81 -8.03 5.76
CA GLY A 385 -47.45 -8.25 7.05
C GLY A 385 -48.17 -6.99 7.50
N VAL A 386 -48.91 -6.34 6.59
CA VAL A 386 -49.88 -5.31 6.96
C VAL A 386 -51.16 -6.02 7.36
N GLY A 387 -51.57 -5.78 8.61
CA GLY A 387 -52.52 -6.58 9.35
C GLY A 387 -53.93 -6.63 8.76
N THR A 388 -54.47 -7.83 8.68
CA THR A 388 -55.91 -8.09 8.80
C THR A 388 -56.25 -8.26 10.28
N ALA A 389 -56.32 -7.14 11.00
CA ALA A 389 -56.95 -7.09 12.31
C ALA A 389 -58.36 -6.49 12.17
N GLY A 390 -59.38 -7.25 12.58
CA GLY A 390 -60.67 -6.69 13.00
C GLY A 390 -61.86 -6.92 12.08
N ARG A 391 -62.41 -8.14 12.09
CA ARG A 391 -63.88 -8.31 12.10
C ARG A 391 -64.25 -8.96 13.43
N GLY A 392 -64.98 -8.20 14.23
CA GLY A 392 -65.71 -8.61 15.43
C GLY A 392 -66.93 -7.72 15.51
#